data_AF-A0A6L7X8H3-F1
#
_entry.id   AF-A0A6L7X8H3-F1
#
_cell.length_a   1.000
_cell.length_b   1.000
_cell.length_c   1.000
_cell.angle_alpha   90.00
_cell.angle_beta   90.00
_cell.angle_gamma   90.00
#
_symmetry.space_group_name_H-M   'P 1'
#
loop_
_entity.id
_entity.type
_entity.pdbx_description
1 polymer ?
#
loop_
_entity_poly.entity_id
_entity_poly.type
_entity_poly.pdbx_seq_one_letter_code
_entity_poly.pdbx_strand_id
1 'polypeptide(L)' 'MQVIELKKDPATGEDFDEADNVQARVTQYLRDEGVLARGGAMIPFAPPLTTNLEEADELVNRISRAIARLESELGL' A
#
# COMPACT_ATOMS: atom_id res chain seq x y z
N MET A 1 1.07 13.41 -9.03
CA MET A 1 0.86 11.99 -8.73
C MET A 1 1.72 11.66 -7.53
N GLN A 2 1.11 11.22 -6.43
CA GLN A 2 1.84 10.83 -5.24
C GLN A 2 2.08 9.32 -5.28
N VAL A 3 3.15 8.85 -4.65
CA VAL A 3 3.52 7.42 -4.60
C VAL A 3 3.98 7.10 -3.19
N ILE A 4 3.49 5.99 -2.63
CA ILE A 4 4.02 5.41 -1.40
C ILE A 4 5.06 4.38 -1.81
N GLU A 5 6.31 4.57 -1.39
CA GLU A 5 7.38 3.60 -1.57
C GLU A 5 7.54 2.78 -0.29
N LEU A 6 7.42 1.46 -0.41
CA LEU A 6 7.61 0.50 0.66
C LEU A 6 9.01 -0.11 0.54
N LYS A 7 9.68 -0.21 1.68
CA LYS A 7 10.93 -0.95 1.85
C LYS A 7 10.72 -2.01 2.90
N LYS A 8 11.44 -3.13 2.77
CA LYS A 8 11.45 -4.19 3.77
C LYS A 8 12.10 -3.71 5.06
N ASP A 9 13.16 -2.92 4.93
CA ASP A 9 13.72 -2.12 6.01
C ASP A 9 13.99 -0.68 5.52
N PRO A 10 13.15 0.29 5.93
CA PRO A 10 13.33 1.69 5.57
C PRO A 10 14.63 2.32 6.12
N ALA A 11 15.19 1.81 7.21
CA ALA A 11 16.38 2.37 7.83
C ALA A 11 17.66 2.03 7.04
N THR A 12 17.71 0.84 6.44
CA THR A 12 18.81 0.40 5.57
C THR A 12 18.53 0.63 4.09
N GLY A 13 17.27 0.81 3.72
CA GLY A 13 16.81 0.89 2.33
C GLY A 13 16.68 -0.49 1.67
N GLU A 14 16.62 -1.58 2.45
CA GLU A 14 16.45 -2.94 1.93
C GLU A 14 15.14 -3.06 1.16
N ASP A 15 15.24 -3.52 -0.09
CA ASP A 15 14.11 -3.84 -0.94
C ASP A 15 13.49 -5.19 -0.57
N PHE A 16 12.24 -5.40 -0.96
CA PHE A 16 11.61 -6.72 -0.84
C PHE A 16 12.21 -7.70 -1.85
N ASP A 17 12.28 -8.97 -1.47
CA ASP A 17 12.70 -10.06 -2.34
C ASP A 17 11.55 -10.45 -3.29
N GLU A 18 11.87 -11.04 -4.45
CA GLU A 18 10.83 -11.56 -5.35
C GLU A 18 9.93 -12.61 -4.66
N ALA A 19 10.52 -13.38 -3.73
CA ALA A 19 9.83 -14.39 -2.93
C ALA A 19 8.76 -13.80 -1.99
N ASP A 20 8.90 -12.53 -1.58
CA ASP A 20 7.91 -11.86 -0.71
C ASP A 20 6.59 -11.59 -1.45
N ASN A 21 6.63 -11.61 -2.79
CA ASN A 21 5.49 -11.48 -3.70
C ASN A 21 4.60 -10.25 -3.37
N VAL A 22 5.24 -9.15 -2.98
CA VAL A 22 4.58 -7.92 -2.48
C VAL A 22 3.60 -7.36 -3.49
N GLN A 23 3.91 -7.41 -4.79
CA GLN A 23 3.01 -6.91 -5.84
C GLN A 23 1.65 -7.59 -5.84
N ALA A 24 1.61 -8.93 -5.84
CA ALA A 24 0.35 -9.67 -5.86
C ALA A 24 -0.39 -9.50 -4.52
N ARG A 25 0.32 -9.59 -3.40
CA ARG A 25 -0.25 -9.51 -2.04
C ARG A 25 -0.88 -8.15 -1.77
N VAL A 26 -0.12 -7.06 -1.94
CA VAL A 26 -0.60 -5.70 -1.70
C VAL A 26 -1.74 -5.35 -2.66
N THR A 27 -1.69 -5.77 -3.92
CA THR A 27 -2.80 -5.54 -4.86
C THR A 27 -4.09 -6.22 -4.36
N GLN A 28 -3.98 -7.43 -3.83
CA GLN A 28 -5.14 -8.12 -3.25
C GLN A 28 -5.62 -7.44 -1.96
N TYR A 29 -4.71 -7.02 -1.06
CA TYR A 29 -5.10 -6.39 0.22
C TYR A 29 -5.77 -5.04 0.02
N LEU A 30 -5.26 -4.24 -0.92
CA LEU A 30 -5.91 -2.99 -1.31
C LEU A 30 -7.33 -3.25 -1.85
N ARG A 31 -7.50 -4.28 -2.69
CA ARG A 31 -8.81 -4.68 -3.20
C ARG A 31 -9.75 -5.14 -2.08
N ASP A 32 -9.27 -5.92 -1.11
CA ASP A 32 -10.04 -6.39 0.04
C ASP A 32 -10.52 -5.21 0.91
N GLU A 33 -9.71 -4.16 1.03
CA GLU A 33 -10.07 -2.89 1.70
C GLU A 33 -10.94 -1.96 0.83
N GLY A 34 -11.31 -2.39 -0.39
CA GLY A 34 -12.13 -1.61 -1.32
C GLY A 34 -11.39 -0.45 -1.99
N VAL A 35 -10.06 -0.49 -2.06
CA VAL A 35 -9.21 0.49 -2.74
C VAL A 35 -8.78 -0.03 -4.10
N LEU A 36 -9.11 0.71 -5.15
CA LEU A 36 -8.67 0.43 -6.52
C LEU A 36 -7.35 1.15 -6.80
N ALA A 37 -6.24 0.49 -6.51
CA ALA A 37 -4.90 0.96 -6.83
C ALA A 37 -4.02 -0.21 -7.34
N ARG A 38 -2.90 0.15 -7.99
CA ARG A 38 -1.86 -0.83 -8.31
C ARG A 38 -1.02 -1.04 -7.05
N GLY A 39 -0.90 -2.28 -6.59
CA GLY A 39 -0.06 -2.63 -5.44
C GLY A 39 1.38 -2.93 -5.83
N GLY A 40 2.20 -3.19 -4.81
CA GLY A 40 3.63 -3.47 -4.91
C GLY A 40 4.44 -2.63 -3.93
N ALA A 41 5.75 -2.66 -4.08
CA ALA A 41 6.66 -1.79 -3.33
C ALA A 41 6.47 -0.31 -3.69
N MET A 42 5.77 -0.01 -4.77
CA MET A 42 5.32 1.33 -5.12
C MET A 42 3.82 1.34 -5.30
N ILE A 43 3.11 2.08 -4.46
CA ILE A 43 1.65 2.25 -4.53
C ILE A 43 1.36 3.66 -5.05
N PRO A 44 1.12 3.83 -6.36
CA PRO A 44 0.73 5.12 -6.91
C PRO A 44 -0.67 5.50 -6.46
N PHE A 45 -0.83 6.77 -6.09
CA PHE A 45 -2.06 7.33 -5.56
C PHE A 45 -2.52 8.54 -6.40
N ALA A 46 -3.73 8.43 -6.95
CA ALA A 46 -4.33 9.45 -7.81
C ALA A 46 -5.87 9.37 -7.75
N PRO A 47 -6.50 9.83 -6.65
CA PRO A 47 -7.95 9.84 -6.52
C PRO A 47 -8.58 10.91 -7.44
N PRO A 48 -9.90 10.87 -7.66
CA PRO A 48 -10.61 11.91 -8.42
C PRO A 48 -10.39 13.31 -7.85
N LEU A 49 -10.45 14.33 -8.69
CA LEU A 49 -10.32 15.74 -8.27
C LEU A 49 -11.50 16.24 -7.42
N THR A 50 -12.58 15.46 -7.35
CA THR A 50 -13.77 15.74 -6.54
C THR A 50 -13.70 15.14 -5.14
N THR A 51 -12.60 14.44 -4.80
CA THR A 51 -12.42 13.79 -3.49
C THR A 51 -12.45 14.83 -2.37
N ASN A 52 -13.29 14.63 -1.37
CA ASN A 52 -13.35 15.49 -0.19
C ASN A 52 -12.38 15.03 0.93
N LEU A 53 -12.36 15.75 2.05
CA LEU A 53 -11.45 15.44 3.16
C LEU A 53 -11.80 14.11 3.84
N GLU A 54 -13.08 13.81 4.08
CA GLU A 54 -13.47 12.56 4.73
C GLU A 54 -13.12 11.34 3.86
N GLU A 55 -13.32 11.44 2.55
CA GLU A 55 -12.95 10.41 1.57
C GLU A 55 -11.43 10.22 1.50
N ALA A 56 -10.66 11.31 1.59
CA ALA A 56 -9.21 11.25 1.63
C ALA A 56 -8.71 10.52 2.89
N ASP A 57 -9.27 10.84 4.06
CA ASP A 57 -8.93 10.18 5.32
C ASP A 57 -9.28 8.68 5.28
N GLU A 58 -10.47 8.33 4.81
CA GLU A 58 -10.90 6.93 4.69
C GLU A 58 -9.99 6.14 3.73
N LEU A 59 -9.58 6.76 2.64
CA LEU A 59 -8.70 6.18 1.65
C LEU A 59 -7.29 5.93 2.21
N VAL A 60 -6.73 6.90 2.95
CA VAL A 60 -5.45 6.72 3.66
C VAL A 60 -5.57 5.59 4.71
N ASN A 61 -6.66 5.56 5.48
CA ASN A 61 -6.88 4.53 6.51
C ASN A 61 -6.96 3.12 5.91
N ARG A 62 -7.64 2.95 4.78
CA ARG A 62 -7.70 1.68 4.05
C ARG A 62 -6.34 1.22 3.54
N ILE A 63 -5.58 2.13 2.93
CA ILE A 63 -4.22 1.82 2.46
C ILE A 63 -3.34 1.43 3.65
N SER A 64 -3.42 2.15 4.78
CA SER A 64 -2.68 1.84 5.99
C SER A 64 -3.00 0.44 6.53
N ARG A 65 -4.28 0.02 6.55
CA ARG A 65 -4.66 -1.35 6.96
C ARG A 65 -4.12 -2.42 6.02
N ALA A 66 -4.13 -2.17 4.71
CA ALA A 66 -3.56 -3.09 3.72
C ALA A 66 -2.04 -3.26 3.92
N ILE A 67 -1.32 -2.18 4.23
CA ILE A 67 0.12 -2.22 4.52
C ILE A 67 0.39 -2.94 5.86
N ALA A 68 -0.35 -2.61 6.92
CA ALA A 68 -0.21 -3.24 8.23
C ALA A 68 -0.42 -4.76 8.18
N ARG A 69 -1.33 -5.22 7.31
CA ARG A 69 -1.51 -6.66 7.05
C ARG A 69 -0.26 -7.29 6.43
N LEU A 70 0.38 -6.62 5.47
CA LEU A 70 1.62 -7.11 4.87
C LEU A 70 2.75 -7.20 5.92
N GLU A 71 2.92 -6.14 6.72
CA GLU A 71 3.91 -6.09 7.81
C GLU A 71 3.71 -7.26 8.77
N SER A 72 2.48 -7.46 9.26
CA SER A 72 2.15 -8.55 10.17
C SER A 72 2.41 -9.93 9.58
N GLU A 73 2.17 -10.15 8.28
CA GLU A 73 2.38 -11.45 7.65
C GLU A 73 3.86 -11.71 7.28
N LEU A 74 4.67 -10.66 7.15
CA LEU A 74 6.12 -10.75 6.93
C LEU A 74 6.93 -10.73 8.23
N GLY A 75 6.30 -10.38 9.36
CA GLY A 75 6.96 -10.25 10.65
C GLY A 75 7.84 -9.00 10.77
N LEU A 76 7.42 -7.91 10.11
CA LEU A 76 8.04 -6.58 10.19
C LEU A 76 7.41 -5.72 11.29
#